data_AF-A0A966NB11-F1
#
_entry.id   AF-A0A966NB11-F1
#
_cell.length_a   1.000
_cell.length_b   1.000
_cell.length_c   1.000
_cell.angle_alpha   90.00
_cell.angle_beta   90.00
_cell.angle_gamma   90.00
#
_symmetry.space_group_name_H-M   'P 1'
#
loop_
_entity.id
_entity.type
_entity.pdbx_description
1 polymer ?
#
loop_
_entity_poly.entity_id
_entity_poly.type
_entity_poly.pdbx_seq_one_letter_code
_entity_poly.pdbx_strand_id
1 'polypeptide(L)' 'METKLAPEFINTPLGIEAKRILGKCVHCGFCTATCPTYQLLGDELDGP' A
#
# COMPACT_ATOMS: atom_id res chain seq x y z
N MET A 1 4.51 -4.74 -5.68
CA MET A 1 4.10 -4.84 -4.27
C MET A 1 2.72 -5.51 -4.20
N GLU A 2 2.55 -6.58 -3.41
CA GLU A 2 1.24 -7.20 -3.18
C GLU A 2 0.78 -6.87 -1.75
N THR A 3 -0.21 -5.99 -1.60
CA THR A 3 -0.82 -5.71 -0.29
C THR A 3 -1.80 -6.82 0.09
N LYS A 4 -1.50 -7.55 1.17
CA LYS A 4 -2.36 -8.59 1.74
C LYS A 4 -3.21 -8.01 2.88
N LEU A 5 -4.52 -8.15 2.78
CA LEU A 5 -5.46 -7.74 3.83
C LEU A 5 -5.58 -8.82 4.90
N ALA A 6 -5.87 -8.40 6.14
CA ALA A 6 -6.18 -9.34 7.21
C ALA A 6 -7.43 -10.16 6.87
N PRO A 7 -7.51 -11.44 7.30
CA PRO A 7 -8.57 -12.36 6.91
C PRO A 7 -9.99 -11.83 7.19
N GLU A 8 -10.18 -11.11 8.29
CA GLU A 8 -11.48 -10.54 8.66
C GLU A 8 -12.02 -9.49 7.68
N PHE A 9 -11.15 -8.87 6.88
CA PHE A 9 -11.54 -7.85 5.91
C PHE A 9 -11.67 -8.40 4.49
N ILE A 10 -11.26 -9.64 4.24
CA ILE A 10 -11.36 -10.28 2.93
C ILE A 10 -12.84 -10.37 2.53
N ASN A 11 -13.17 -9.89 1.33
CA ASN A 11 -14.54 -9.81 0.78
C ASN A 11 -15.52 -8.93 1.55
N THR A 12 -15.07 -8.10 2.49
CA THR A 12 -15.90 -7.06 3.09
C THR A 12 -15.95 -5.82 2.19
N PRO A 13 -17.02 -5.01 2.22
CA PRO A 13 -17.07 -3.75 1.46
C PRO A 13 -15.89 -2.81 1.78
N LEU A 14 -15.50 -2.73 3.06
CA LEU A 14 -14.34 -1.96 3.51
C LEU A 14 -13.02 -2.53 2.97
N GLY A 15 -12.85 -3.85 2.98
CA GLY A 15 -11.64 -4.49 2.45
C GLY A 15 -11.51 -4.35 0.94
N ILE A 16 -12.62 -4.42 0.19
CA ILE A 16 -12.61 -4.20 -1.26
C ILE A 16 -12.16 -2.76 -1.58
N GLU A 17 -12.70 -1.78 -0.86
CA GLU A 17 -12.32 -0.39 -1.04
C GLU A 17 -10.87 -0.10 -0.62
N ALA A 18 -10.43 -0.66 0.51
CA ALA A 18 -9.05 -0.57 0.96
C ALA A 18 -8.08 -1.17 -0.07
N LYS A 19 -8.38 -2.36 -0.63
CA LYS A 19 -7.55 -2.99 -1.66
C LYS A 19 -7.43 -2.11 -2.92
N ARG A 20 -8.52 -1.45 -3.31
CA ARG A 20 -8.55 -0.53 -4.45
C ARG A 20 -7.70 0.72 -4.21
N ILE A 21 -7.75 1.29 -3.01
CA ILE A 21 -6.96 2.48 -2.64
C ILE A 21 -5.47 2.10 -2.53
N LEU A 22 -5.16 1.07 -1.74
CA LEU A 22 -3.79 0.61 -1.49
C LEU A 22 -3.09 0.16 -2.78
N GLY A 23 -3.80 -0.54 -3.67
CA GLY A 23 -3.27 -0.95 -4.97
C GLY A 23 -2.85 0.21 -5.88
N LYS A 24 -3.48 1.40 -5.74
CA LYS A 24 -3.06 2.60 -6.47
C LYS A 24 -1.81 3.24 -5.87
N CYS A 25 -1.66 3.20 -4.55
CA CYS A 25 -0.51 3.79 -3.86
C CYS A 25 0.80 3.09 -4.24
N VAL A 26 0.78 1.76 -4.33
CA VAL A 26 1.99 0.93 -4.53
C VAL A 26 2.38 0.70 -5.99
N HIS A 27 1.50 1.01 -6.95
CA HIS A 27 1.77 0.72 -8.36
C HIS A 27 2.51 1.86 -9.09
N CYS A 28 2.37 3.11 -8.61
CA CYS A 28 2.89 4.29 -9.30
C CYS A 28 3.98 5.04 -8.51
N GLY A 29 4.44 4.51 -7.38
CA GLY A 29 5.32 5.25 -6.47
C GLY A 29 4.64 6.46 -5.82
N PHE A 30 3.30 6.56 -5.83
CA PHE A 30 2.60 7.69 -5.22
C PHE A 30 2.84 7.76 -3.71
N CYS A 31 3.04 6.58 -3.10
CA CYS A 31 3.44 6.51 -1.70
C CYS A 31 4.85 7.05 -1.45
N THR A 32 5.80 6.99 -2.38
CA THR A 32 7.22 7.33 -2.13
C THR A 32 7.40 8.79 -1.72
N ALA A 33 6.64 9.71 -2.34
CA ALA A 33 6.63 11.12 -1.98
C ALA A 33 6.23 11.39 -0.52
N THR A 34 5.41 10.52 0.07
CA THR A 34 4.89 10.65 1.45
C THR A 34 5.40 9.58 2.42
N CYS A 35 6.14 8.59 1.93
CA CYS A 35 6.55 7.42 2.69
C CYS A 35 7.77 7.78 3.56
N PRO A 36 7.65 7.74 4.90
CA PRO A 36 8.74 8.16 5.78
C PRO A 36 9.99 7.28 5.64
N THR A 37 9.83 5.98 5.40
CA THR A 37 10.97 5.07 5.20
C THR A 37 11.67 5.33 3.87
N TYR A 38 10.91 5.57 2.79
CA TYR A 38 11.49 5.94 1.50
C TYR A 38 12.27 7.26 1.57
N GLN A 39 11.72 8.29 2.22
CA GLN A 39 12.42 9.57 2.37
C GLN A 39 13.75 9.43 3.14
N LEU A 40 13.85 8.44 4.03
CA LEU A 40 15.05 8.16 4.81
C LEU A 40 16.05 7.27 4.07
N LEU A 41 15.58 6.24 3.36
CA LEU A 41 16.40 5.16 2.83
C LEU A 41 16.59 5.21 1.31
N GLY A 42 15.70 5.90 0.59
CA GLY A 42 15.68 5.97 -0.87
C GLY A 42 15.32 4.66 -1.56
N ASP A 43 14.89 3.64 -0.80
CA ASP A 43 14.55 2.32 -1.30
C ASP A 43 13.02 2.14 -1.37
N GLU A 44 12.50 1.96 -2.58
CA GLU A 44 11.06 1.76 -2.83
C GLU A 44 10.57 0.40 -2.30
N LEU A 45 11.48 -0.56 -2.07
CA LEU A 45 11.18 -1.88 -1.53
C LEU A 45 10.90 -1.86 -0.02
N ASP A 46 11.29 -0.78 0.68
CA ASP A 46 11.02 -0.54 2.10
C ASP A 46 9.67 0.19 2.34
N GLY A 47 8.91 0.46 1.27
CA GLY A 47 7.52 0.93 1.35
C GLY A 47 6.54 -0.20 1.66
N PRO A 48 5.31 0.10 2.12
CA PRO A 48 4.23 -0.88 2.30
C PRO A 48 3.60 -1.35 0.98
#